data_AF-A0A953X3F2-F1
#
_entry.id   AF-A0A953X3F2-F1
#
_cell.length_a   1.000
_cell.length_b   1.000
_cell.length_c   1.000
_cell.angle_alpha   90.00
_cell.angle_beta   90.00
_cell.angle_gamma   90.00
#
_symmetry.space_group_name_H-M   'P 1'
#
loop_
_entity.id
_entity.type
_entity.pdbx_description
1 polymer ?
#
loop_
_entity_poly.entity_id
_entity_poly.type
_entity_poly.pdbx_seq_one_letter_code
_entity_poly.pdbx_strand_id
1 'polypeptide(L)'
;MTTAPDLAAAAEELGRFLGLGEPANAAATARALADPKFARALAGTSKLPDLVQRLLHDPRNEAFLTVHADQSDGVSQTLVLAGRAAGALASWTKDGLKRAGPDVIARRLDACGSCAFRAPAPDTMAFRAVRKVMGPDVEICSICSCVIRAKAAIPGETCPTQDPEDPGLSLWGEPWKPDQ
;
A
#
# COMPACT_ATOMS: atom_id res chain seq x y z
N MET A 1 -21.39 20.91 -5.74
CA MET A 1 -21.47 19.53 -6.27
C MET A 1 -20.05 19.16 -6.67
N THR A 2 -19.36 18.37 -5.85
CA THR A 2 -17.96 18.00 -6.09
C THR A 2 -17.97 16.80 -7.03
N THR A 3 -17.59 17.01 -8.29
CA THR A 3 -17.47 15.96 -9.29
C THR A 3 -16.50 14.90 -8.77
N ALA A 4 -16.89 13.62 -8.88
CA ALA A 4 -16.00 12.50 -8.59
C ALA A 4 -14.69 12.68 -9.37
N PRO A 5 -13.51 12.47 -8.74
CA PRO A 5 -12.25 12.55 -9.46
C PRO A 5 -12.24 11.47 -10.54
N ASP A 6 -12.08 11.90 -11.79
CA ASP A 6 -11.93 11.00 -12.92
C ASP A 6 -10.56 10.29 -12.87
N LEU A 7 -10.40 9.25 -13.68
CA LEU A 7 -9.19 8.44 -13.71
C LEU A 7 -7.95 9.27 -14.10
N ALA A 8 -8.12 10.35 -14.86
CA ALA A 8 -7.03 11.24 -15.28
C ALA A 8 -6.51 12.05 -14.09
N ALA A 9 -7.40 12.62 -13.26
CA ALA A 9 -7.02 13.29 -12.03
C ALA A 9 -6.33 12.33 -11.03
N ALA A 10 -6.79 11.08 -10.94
CA ALA A 10 -6.15 10.06 -10.14
C ALA A 10 -4.75 9.67 -10.66
N ALA A 11 -4.58 9.64 -11.98
CA ALA A 11 -3.30 9.35 -12.63
C ALA A 11 -2.28 10.48 -12.41
N GLU A 12 -2.72 11.73 -12.47
CA GLU A 12 -1.90 12.91 -12.15
C GLU A 12 -1.45 12.88 -10.70
N GLU A 13 -2.36 12.60 -9.76
CA GLU A 13 -2.01 12.54 -8.34
C GLU A 13 -1.06 11.37 -8.04
N LEU A 14 -1.34 10.20 -8.61
CA LEU A 14 -0.47 9.02 -8.47
C LEU A 14 0.92 9.29 -9.07
N GLY A 15 1.00 9.95 -10.22
CA GLY A 15 2.26 10.37 -10.83
C GLY A 15 3.04 11.29 -9.91
N ARG A 16 2.39 12.33 -9.36
CA ARG A 16 3.00 13.25 -8.39
C ARG A 16 3.48 12.52 -7.13
N PHE A 17 2.67 11.60 -6.60
CA PHE A 17 2.99 10.79 -5.42
C PHE A 17 4.21 9.89 -5.65
N LEU A 18 4.31 9.27 -6.84
CA LEU A 18 5.42 8.42 -7.24
C LEU A 18 6.66 9.23 -7.67
N GLY A 19 6.59 10.57 -7.69
CA GLY A 19 7.68 11.43 -8.16
C GLY A 19 7.93 11.32 -9.66
N LEU A 20 6.92 10.90 -10.44
CA LEU A 20 6.97 10.90 -11.89
C LEU A 20 6.84 12.35 -12.38
N GLY A 21 7.61 12.72 -13.41
CA GLY A 21 7.48 14.01 -14.09
C GLY A 21 6.20 14.13 -14.94
N GLU A 22 5.39 13.07 -14.97
CA GLU A 22 4.20 12.91 -15.79
C GLU A 22 3.14 12.06 -15.04
N PRO A 23 1.88 12.04 -15.51
CA PRO A 23 0.85 11.18 -14.93
C PRO A 23 1.24 9.70 -14.97
N ALA A 24 0.86 8.93 -13.94
CA ALA A 24 1.01 7.49 -13.96
C ALA A 24 0.12 6.87 -15.04
N ASN A 25 0.49 5.69 -15.58
CA ASN A 25 -0.34 5.09 -16.63
C ASN A 25 -1.75 4.73 -16.11
N ALA A 26 -2.74 4.75 -17.01
CA ALA A 26 -4.14 4.58 -16.66
C ALA A 26 -4.43 3.19 -16.04
N ALA A 27 -3.77 2.13 -16.54
CA ALA A 27 -3.99 0.76 -16.09
C ALA A 27 -3.52 0.54 -14.63
N ALA A 28 -2.32 1.01 -14.29
CA ALA A 28 -1.78 0.95 -12.95
C ALA A 28 -2.56 1.87 -12.01
N THR A 29 -3.01 3.04 -12.50
CA THR A 29 -3.87 3.93 -11.73
C THR A 29 -5.19 3.24 -11.38
N ALA A 30 -5.87 2.65 -12.35
CA ALA A 30 -7.11 1.90 -12.14
C ALA A 30 -6.91 0.76 -11.13
N ARG A 31 -5.81 0.01 -11.26
CA ARG A 31 -5.45 -1.04 -10.31
C ARG A 31 -5.15 -0.48 -8.92
N ALA A 32 -4.43 0.63 -8.79
CA ALA A 32 -4.13 1.24 -7.50
C ALA A 32 -5.40 1.72 -6.77
N LEU A 33 -6.41 2.15 -7.51
CA LEU A 33 -7.71 2.52 -6.95
C LEU A 33 -8.55 1.30 -6.54
N ALA A 34 -8.41 0.18 -7.26
CA ALA A 34 -9.23 -1.02 -7.07
C ALA A 34 -8.60 -2.08 -6.14
N ASP A 35 -7.28 -2.15 -6.07
CA ASP A 35 -6.49 -3.15 -5.33
C ASP A 35 -5.62 -2.47 -4.26
N PRO A 36 -6.08 -2.45 -2.99
CA PRO A 36 -5.32 -1.86 -1.88
C PRO A 36 -3.94 -2.49 -1.68
N LYS A 37 -3.75 -3.77 -2.02
CA LYS A 37 -2.44 -4.43 -1.89
C LYS A 37 -1.47 -3.87 -2.93
N PHE A 38 -1.94 -3.64 -4.15
CA PHE A 38 -1.16 -3.00 -5.20
C PHE A 38 -0.84 -1.54 -4.87
N ALA A 39 -1.80 -0.77 -4.34
CA ALA A 39 -1.58 0.60 -3.89
C ALA A 39 -0.50 0.68 -2.79
N ARG A 40 -0.58 -0.20 -1.79
CA ARG A 40 0.45 -0.30 -0.72
C ARG A 40 1.81 -0.71 -1.29
N ALA A 41 1.85 -1.61 -2.27
CA ALA A 41 3.08 -2.01 -2.93
C ALA A 41 3.71 -0.83 -3.71
N LEU A 42 2.93 -0.04 -4.43
CA LEU A 42 3.39 1.18 -5.11
C LEU A 42 3.91 2.22 -4.10
N ALA A 43 3.17 2.46 -3.01
CA ALA A 43 3.60 3.38 -1.96
C ALA A 43 4.92 2.95 -1.30
N GLY A 44 5.04 1.68 -0.92
CA GLY A 44 6.23 1.13 -0.30
C GLY A 44 7.45 1.07 -1.22
N THR A 45 7.25 1.17 -2.53
CA THR A 45 8.32 1.11 -3.54
C THR A 45 8.59 2.44 -4.23
N SER A 46 7.84 3.50 -3.92
CA SER A 46 7.92 4.85 -4.51
C SER A 46 9.33 5.45 -4.65
N LYS A 47 10.26 5.11 -3.74
CA LYS A 47 11.66 5.59 -3.78
C LYS A 47 12.61 4.70 -4.60
N LEU A 48 12.08 3.69 -5.29
CA LEU A 48 12.83 2.69 -6.03
C LEU A 48 12.42 2.77 -7.50
N PRO A 49 13.06 3.65 -8.30
CA PRO A 49 12.60 3.96 -9.66
C PRO A 49 12.40 2.71 -10.51
N ASP A 50 13.35 1.77 -10.46
CA ASP A 50 13.28 0.52 -11.23
C ASP A 50 12.08 -0.37 -10.86
N LEU A 51 11.70 -0.37 -9.58
CA LEU A 51 10.61 -1.21 -9.08
C LEU A 51 9.26 -0.54 -9.32
N VAL A 52 9.18 0.78 -9.18
CA VAL A 52 8.01 1.58 -9.57
C VAL A 52 7.72 1.37 -11.04
N GLN A 53 8.73 1.50 -11.91
CA GLN A 53 8.58 1.28 -13.35
C GLN A 53 8.07 -0.13 -13.66
N ARG A 54 8.60 -1.17 -13.00
CA ARG A 54 8.09 -2.54 -13.16
C ARG A 54 6.64 -2.71 -12.72
N LEU A 55 6.22 -2.06 -11.64
CA LEU A 55 4.84 -2.14 -11.16
C LEU A 55 3.87 -1.35 -12.05
N LEU A 56 4.30 -0.20 -12.58
CA LEU A 56 3.53 0.58 -13.55
C LEU A 56 3.32 -0.19 -14.85
N HIS A 57 4.34 -0.92 -15.31
CA HIS A 57 4.30 -1.73 -16.54
C HIS A 57 3.94 -3.21 -16.33
N ASP A 58 3.39 -3.57 -15.18
CA ASP A 58 2.92 -4.95 -14.93
C ASP A 58 1.74 -5.28 -15.88
N PRO A 59 1.84 -6.30 -16.74
CA PRO A 59 0.78 -6.64 -17.69
C PRO A 59 -0.54 -7.00 -17.03
N ARG A 60 -0.53 -7.37 -15.73
CA ARG A 60 -1.75 -7.62 -14.96
C ARG A 60 -2.58 -6.36 -14.71
N ASN A 61 -2.02 -5.18 -14.93
CA ASN A 61 -2.73 -3.90 -14.79
C ASN A 61 -3.84 -3.75 -15.84
N GLU A 62 -3.67 -4.34 -17.03
CA GLU A 62 -4.63 -4.25 -18.14
C GLU A 62 -6.01 -4.81 -17.78
N ALA A 63 -6.06 -5.81 -16.89
CA ALA A 63 -7.31 -6.39 -16.40
C ALA A 63 -8.18 -5.38 -15.63
N PHE A 64 -7.61 -4.27 -15.19
CA PHE A 64 -8.30 -3.20 -14.47
C PHE A 64 -8.76 -2.06 -15.39
N LEU A 65 -8.36 -2.06 -16.68
CA LEU A 65 -8.94 -1.16 -17.67
C LEU A 65 -10.24 -1.70 -18.26
N THR A 66 -10.30 -3.01 -18.53
CA THR A 66 -11.43 -3.66 -19.21
C THR A 66 -12.69 -3.79 -18.35
N VAL A 67 -12.53 -3.87 -17.03
CA VAL A 67 -13.65 -3.86 -16.07
C VAL A 67 -14.40 -2.51 -16.09
N HIS A 68 -13.82 -1.46 -16.68
CA HIS A 68 -14.43 -0.13 -16.78
C HIS A 68 -14.98 0.22 -18.17
N ALA A 69 -14.73 -0.59 -19.20
CA ALA A 69 -15.17 -0.30 -20.57
C ALA A 69 -16.48 -1.01 -20.96
N ASP A 70 -16.85 -2.13 -20.32
CA ASP A 70 -17.86 -3.06 -20.85
C ASP A 70 -19.14 -3.22 -19.99
N GLN A 71 -19.40 -2.33 -19.02
CA GLN A 71 -20.60 -2.43 -18.18
C GLN A 71 -21.35 -1.10 -18.09
N SER A 72 -22.28 -0.95 -19.03
CA SER A 72 -23.23 0.15 -19.23
C SER A 72 -24.40 0.20 -18.23
N ASP A 73 -24.20 -0.19 -16.97
CA ASP A 73 -25.20 -0.04 -15.89
C ASP A 73 -24.83 1.08 -14.89
N GLY A 74 -24.59 2.26 -15.47
CA GLY A 74 -25.27 3.51 -15.11
C GLY A 74 -24.85 4.28 -13.86
N VAL A 75 -25.15 3.79 -12.65
CA VAL A 75 -25.27 4.72 -11.49
C VAL A 75 -24.61 4.22 -10.19
N SER A 76 -24.50 2.91 -9.98
CA SER A 76 -24.04 2.38 -8.68
C SER A 76 -22.53 2.18 -8.58
N GLN A 77 -21.83 1.87 -9.68
CA GLN A 77 -20.38 1.61 -9.64
C GLN A 77 -19.54 2.88 -9.74
N THR A 78 -19.99 3.88 -10.49
CA THR A 78 -19.33 5.20 -10.58
C THR A 78 -19.25 5.88 -9.23
N LEU A 79 -20.26 5.74 -8.37
CA LEU A 79 -20.24 6.26 -6.99
C LEU A 79 -19.30 5.48 -6.08
N VAL A 80 -19.17 4.17 -6.26
CA VAL A 80 -18.23 3.32 -5.50
C VAL A 80 -16.78 3.60 -5.91
N LEU A 81 -16.51 3.78 -7.20
CA LEU A 81 -15.22 4.20 -7.72
C LEU A 81 -14.91 5.64 -7.36
N ALA A 82 -15.87 6.56 -7.44
CA ALA A 82 -15.73 7.92 -6.95
C ALA A 82 -15.40 7.97 -5.45
N GLY A 83 -16.06 7.12 -4.65
CA GLY A 83 -15.82 7.02 -3.21
C GLY A 83 -14.47 6.40 -2.88
N ARG A 84 -14.05 5.34 -3.60
CA ARG A 84 -12.73 4.72 -3.44
C ARG A 84 -11.60 5.59 -3.97
N ALA A 85 -11.81 6.26 -5.10
CA ALA A 85 -10.89 7.24 -5.66
C ALA A 85 -10.78 8.46 -4.76
N ALA A 86 -11.88 9.03 -4.27
CA ALA A 86 -11.83 10.13 -3.31
C ALA A 86 -11.17 9.71 -1.99
N GLY A 87 -11.37 8.47 -1.50
CA GLY A 87 -10.71 7.94 -0.31
C GLY A 87 -9.21 7.69 -0.50
N ALA A 88 -8.81 7.14 -1.66
CA ALA A 88 -7.41 6.92 -2.04
C ALA A 88 -6.70 8.24 -2.31
N LEU A 89 -7.32 9.17 -3.04
CA LEU A 89 -6.83 10.52 -3.24
C LEU A 89 -6.74 11.28 -1.92
N ALA A 90 -7.72 11.16 -1.03
CA ALA A 90 -7.68 11.78 0.29
C ALA A 90 -6.58 11.17 1.18
N SER A 91 -6.31 9.86 1.11
CA SER A 91 -5.18 9.28 1.84
C SER A 91 -3.85 9.70 1.22
N TRP A 92 -3.74 9.78 -0.10
CA TRP A 92 -2.52 10.23 -0.77
C TRP A 92 -2.23 11.73 -0.57
N THR A 93 -3.26 12.57 -0.54
CA THR A 93 -3.13 14.03 -0.30
C THR A 93 -3.04 14.40 1.18
N LYS A 94 -3.72 13.68 2.10
CA LYS A 94 -3.69 13.96 3.55
C LYS A 94 -2.51 13.28 4.26
N ASP A 95 -2.13 12.08 3.82
CA ASP A 95 -0.99 11.33 4.37
C ASP A 95 0.30 11.49 3.56
N GLY A 96 0.29 12.37 2.55
CA GLY A 96 1.41 12.70 1.66
C GLY A 96 2.76 12.42 2.31
N LEU A 97 3.30 11.23 1.99
CA LEU A 97 4.61 10.75 2.40
C LEU A 97 5.03 11.02 3.86
N LYS A 98 4.12 11.09 4.84
CA LYS A 98 4.59 11.05 6.22
C LYS A 98 4.99 9.61 6.49
N ARG A 99 6.27 9.37 6.73
CA ARG A 99 6.67 8.19 7.47
C ARG A 99 6.00 8.29 8.84
N ALA A 100 5.65 7.17 9.46
CA ALA A 100 5.32 7.21 10.88
C ALA A 100 6.45 7.95 11.63
N GLY A 101 6.14 8.69 12.69
CA GLY A 101 7.15 9.41 13.46
C GLY A 101 8.27 8.45 13.90
N PRO A 102 9.53 8.91 14.00
CA PRO A 102 10.66 8.02 14.32
C PRO A 102 10.42 7.21 15.60
N ASP A 103 9.78 7.80 16.60
CA ASP A 103 9.41 7.13 17.86
C ASP A 103 8.38 6.01 17.65
N VAL A 104 7.39 6.25 16.77
CA VAL A 104 6.38 5.26 16.39
C VAL A 104 7.04 4.10 15.65
N ILE A 105 7.94 4.39 14.72
CA ILE A 105 8.69 3.36 13.99
C ILE A 105 9.54 2.54 14.95
N ALA A 106 10.30 3.19 15.83
CA ALA A 106 11.16 2.52 16.80
C ALA A 106 10.35 1.59 17.69
N ARG A 107 9.23 2.06 18.25
CA ARG A 107 8.33 1.25 19.07
C ARG A 107 7.77 0.04 18.31
N ARG A 108 7.29 0.23 17.08
CA ARG A 108 6.75 -0.87 16.26
C ARG A 108 7.83 -1.90 15.91
N LEU A 109 9.05 -1.45 15.62
CA LEU A 109 10.18 -2.33 15.35
C LEU A 109 10.64 -3.09 16.58
N ASP A 110 10.65 -2.45 17.75
CA ASP A 110 10.97 -3.08 19.03
C ASP A 110 9.98 -4.20 19.36
N ALA A 111 8.68 -3.93 19.22
CA ALA A 111 7.63 -4.93 19.33
C ALA A 111 7.82 -6.10 18.35
N CYS A 112 8.27 -5.83 17.12
CA CYS A 112 8.60 -6.88 16.16
C CYS A 112 9.89 -7.64 16.51
N GLY A 113 10.83 -7.03 17.24
CA GLY A 113 12.13 -7.61 17.57
C GLY A 113 12.03 -8.90 18.39
N SER A 114 11.07 -8.95 19.31
CA SER A 114 10.76 -10.10 20.17
C SER A 114 9.55 -10.93 19.70
N CYS A 115 8.93 -10.56 18.58
CA CYS A 115 7.70 -11.20 18.10
C CYS A 115 7.96 -12.61 17.55
N ALA A 116 7.20 -13.59 18.03
CA ALA A 116 7.28 -14.99 17.56
C ALA A 116 6.94 -15.17 16.07
N PHE A 117 6.29 -14.19 15.45
CA PHE A 117 5.93 -14.20 14.03
C PHE A 117 6.97 -13.53 13.12
N ARG A 118 8.09 -13.04 13.67
CA ARG A 118 9.21 -12.51 12.89
C ARG A 118 9.96 -13.68 12.24
N ALA A 119 10.11 -13.62 10.92
CA ALA A 119 10.78 -14.65 10.15
C ALA A 119 11.68 -14.03 9.06
N PRO A 120 12.76 -14.72 8.64
CA PRO A 120 13.49 -14.31 7.46
C PRO A 120 12.58 -14.37 6.21
N ALA A 121 12.74 -13.41 5.31
CA ALA A 121 12.02 -13.45 4.03
C ALA A 121 12.35 -14.75 3.28
N PRO A 122 11.36 -15.45 2.69
CA PRO A 122 11.62 -16.67 1.92
C PRO A 122 12.37 -16.36 0.62
N ASP A 123 13.13 -17.33 0.11
CA ASP A 123 13.89 -17.16 -1.13
C ASP A 123 13.01 -17.29 -2.39
N THR A 124 12.13 -16.32 -2.59
CA THR A 124 11.29 -16.21 -3.78
C THR A 124 11.79 -15.09 -4.69
N MET A 125 11.42 -15.12 -5.98
CA MET A 125 11.80 -14.05 -6.92
C MET A 125 11.40 -12.65 -6.43
N ALA A 126 10.22 -12.53 -5.80
CA ALA A 126 9.75 -11.26 -5.23
C ALA A 126 10.69 -10.77 -4.11
N PHE A 127 11.01 -11.62 -3.13
CA PHE A 127 11.88 -11.23 -2.01
C PHE A 127 13.36 -11.12 -2.39
N ARG A 128 13.82 -11.78 -3.47
CA ARG A 128 15.16 -11.53 -4.04
C ARG A 128 15.30 -10.10 -4.55
N ALA A 129 14.26 -9.56 -5.20
CA ALA A 129 14.26 -8.16 -5.63
C ALA A 129 14.27 -7.21 -4.42
N VAL A 130 13.47 -7.50 -3.40
CA VAL A 130 13.47 -6.71 -2.15
C VAL A 130 14.83 -6.74 -1.45
N ARG A 131 15.50 -7.90 -1.36
CA ARG A 131 16.83 -8.03 -0.75
C ARG A 131 17.92 -7.24 -1.48
N LYS A 132 17.85 -7.15 -2.82
CA LYS A 132 18.80 -6.30 -3.58
C LYS A 132 18.72 -4.83 -3.18
N VAL A 133 17.55 -4.38 -2.70
CA VAL A 133 17.30 -2.99 -2.33
C VAL A 133 17.51 -2.76 -0.83
N MET A 134 16.97 -3.65 0.00
CA MET A 134 16.89 -3.45 1.46
C MET A 134 18.01 -4.18 2.22
N GLY A 135 18.87 -4.92 1.52
CA GLY A 135 19.93 -5.73 2.09
C GLY A 135 19.57 -7.22 2.17
N PRO A 136 20.55 -8.10 2.47
CA PRO A 136 20.32 -9.54 2.52
C PRO A 136 19.38 -9.97 3.67
N ASP A 137 19.36 -9.21 4.77
CA ASP A 137 18.67 -9.55 6.02
C ASP A 137 17.22 -9.03 6.07
N VAL A 138 16.48 -9.17 4.97
CA VAL A 138 15.05 -8.78 4.94
C VAL A 138 14.24 -9.75 5.78
N GLU A 139 13.46 -9.19 6.69
CA GLU A 139 12.57 -9.93 7.58
C GLU A 139 11.12 -9.57 7.34
N ILE A 140 10.27 -10.57 7.50
CA ILE A 140 8.84 -10.49 7.27
C ILE A 140 8.07 -10.93 8.52
N CYS A 141 6.81 -10.51 8.59
CA CYS A 141 5.85 -11.10 9.51
C CYS A 141 5.24 -12.35 8.86
N SER A 142 5.27 -13.50 9.53
CA SER A 142 4.70 -14.76 9.00
C SER A 142 3.18 -14.76 8.93
N ILE A 143 2.49 -13.90 9.69
CA ILE A 143 1.03 -13.76 9.67
C ILE A 143 0.55 -13.02 8.42
N CYS A 144 1.15 -11.87 8.09
CA CYS A 144 0.71 -11.02 6.97
C CYS A 144 1.67 -10.96 5.78
N SER A 145 2.80 -11.67 5.84
CA SER A 145 3.87 -11.71 4.81
C SER A 145 4.46 -10.35 4.43
N CYS A 146 4.23 -9.30 5.23
CA CYS A 146 4.77 -7.97 4.98
C CYS A 146 6.21 -7.86 5.47
N VAL A 147 7.03 -7.06 4.77
CA VAL A 147 8.37 -6.67 5.25
C VAL A 147 8.23 -5.80 6.49
N ILE A 148 8.79 -6.25 7.62
CA ILE A 148 8.58 -5.62 8.93
C ILE A 148 8.98 -4.14 8.91
N ARG A 149 10.18 -3.85 8.41
CA ARG A 149 10.71 -2.48 8.33
C ARG A 149 9.88 -1.55 7.46
N ALA A 150 9.30 -2.07 6.39
CA ALA A 150 8.45 -1.29 5.51
C ALA A 150 7.10 -1.03 6.19
N LYS A 151 6.43 -2.06 6.72
CA LYS A 151 5.12 -1.95 7.37
C LYS A 151 5.15 -1.02 8.58
N ALA A 152 6.18 -1.13 9.43
CA ALA A 152 6.33 -0.25 10.60
C ALA A 152 6.42 1.24 10.25
N ALA A 153 6.96 1.55 9.07
CA ALA A 153 7.20 2.92 8.59
C ALA A 153 5.96 3.59 7.95
N ILE A 154 4.90 2.83 7.66
CA ILE A 154 3.69 3.35 7.03
C ILE A 154 2.72 3.85 8.13
N PRO A 155 2.28 5.13 8.09
CA PRO A 155 1.23 5.60 8.99
C PRO A 155 -0.08 4.84 8.77
N GLY A 156 -0.85 4.66 9.84
CA GLY A 156 -2.18 4.05 9.75
C GLY A 156 -2.19 2.52 9.60
N GLU A 157 -1.05 1.89 9.29
CA GLU A 157 -0.86 0.45 9.42
C GLU A 157 -0.95 0.04 10.90
N THR A 158 -1.48 -1.16 11.14
CA THR A 158 -1.51 -1.80 12.46
C THR A 158 -0.94 -3.22 12.39
N CYS A 159 -0.57 -3.76 13.55
CA CYS A 159 -0.21 -5.17 13.67
C CYS A 159 -1.48 -6.04 13.54
N PRO A 160 -1.46 -7.11 12.71
CA PRO A 160 -2.63 -7.96 12.52
C PRO A 160 -2.99 -8.80 13.75
N THR A 161 -2.07 -8.92 14.71
CA THR A 161 -2.24 -9.77 15.89
C THR A 161 -2.62 -8.92 17.10
N GLN A 162 -3.65 -9.35 17.84
CA GLN A 162 -4.03 -8.76 19.12
C GLN A 162 -2.97 -8.99 20.19
N ASP A 163 -2.91 -8.05 21.13
CA ASP A 163 -2.19 -8.25 22.37
C ASP A 163 -2.97 -9.26 23.26
N PRO A 164 -2.32 -10.33 23.74
CA PRO A 164 -2.97 -11.33 24.58
C PRO A 164 -3.34 -10.80 25.97
N GLU A 165 -2.66 -9.75 26.47
CA GLU A 165 -2.92 -9.15 27.78
C GLU A 165 -3.96 -8.01 27.69
N ASP A 166 -4.05 -7.33 26.53
CA ASP A 166 -5.08 -6.32 26.25
C ASP A 166 -5.71 -6.51 24.85
N PRO A 167 -6.86 -7.18 24.74
CA PRO A 167 -7.55 -7.41 23.47
C PRO A 167 -7.96 -6.13 22.72
N GLY A 168 -7.98 -4.96 23.37
CA GLY A 168 -8.22 -3.67 22.72
C GLY A 168 -7.03 -3.17 21.88
N LEU A 169 -5.86 -3.78 22.07
CA LEU A 169 -4.60 -3.40 21.44
C LEU A 169 -4.08 -4.50 20.52
N SER A 170 -3.27 -4.10 19.56
CA SER A 170 -2.43 -4.99 18.77
C SER A 170 -1.09 -5.20 19.47
N LEU A 171 -0.29 -6.18 19.04
CA LEU A 171 1.07 -6.40 19.57
C LEU A 171 2.02 -5.19 19.40
N TRP A 172 1.62 -4.14 18.68
CA TRP A 172 2.35 -2.87 18.64
C TRP A 172 1.97 -1.89 19.77
N GLY A 173 1.06 -2.28 20.68
CA GLY A 173 0.48 -1.40 21.69
C GLY A 173 -0.42 -0.30 21.09
N GLU A 174 -0.94 -0.54 19.89
CA GLU A 174 -1.80 0.41 19.14
C GLU A 174 -3.22 -0.17 19.02
N PRO A 175 -4.27 0.66 18.94
CA PRO A 175 -5.66 0.18 18.87
C PRO A 175 -5.85 -0.90 17.81
N TRP A 176 -6.41 -2.04 18.22
CA TRP A 176 -6.62 -3.16 17.32
C TRP A 176 -7.77 -2.88 16.34
N LYS A 177 -7.59 -3.33 15.09
CA LYS A 177 -8.57 -3.16 14.01
C LYS A 177 -8.72 -4.49 13.27
N PRO A 178 -9.90 -5.13 13.31
CA PRO A 178 -10.11 -6.48 12.77
C PRO A 178 -10.09 -6.56 11.22
N ASP A 179 -10.32 -5.44 10.51
CA ASP A 179 -10.66 -5.44 9.07
C ASP A 179 -9.61 -4.78 8.13
N GLN A 180 -8.29 -4.97 8.33
CA GLN A 180 -7.23 -4.32 7.50
C GLN A 180 -6.53 -5.21 6.45
#